data_AF-A0A258TQ74-F1
#
_entry.id   AF-A0A258TQ74-F1
#
_cell.length_a   1.000
_cell.length_b   1.000
_cell.length_c   1.000
_cell.angle_alpha   90.00
_cell.angle_beta   90.00
_cell.angle_gamma   90.00
#
_symmetry.space_group_name_H-M   'P 1'
#
loop_
_entity.id
_entity.type
_entity.pdbx_description
1 polymer ?
#
loop_
_entity_poly.entity_id
_entity_poly.type
_entity_poly.pdbx_seq_one_letter_code
_entity_poly.pdbx_strand_id
1 'polypeptide(L)' 'MERVLNALDALRPGQAIRFLIHREPLPLYGALRQMGYRHTTHRLEDGCFEVSIEAQTESGA' A
#
# COMPACT_ATOMS: atom_id res chain seq x y z
N MET A 1 -5.03 -7.47 -12.98
CA MET A 1 -4.21 -6.34 -12.49
C MET A 1 -5.06 -5.18 -11.94
N GLU A 2 -6.39 -5.16 -12.11
CA GLU A 2 -7.24 -3.99 -11.78
C GLU A 2 -7.73 -3.90 -10.31
N ARG A 3 -7.78 -5.00 -9.55
CA ARG A 3 -8.40 -4.98 -8.21
C ARG A 3 -7.62 -4.20 -7.16
N VAL A 4 -6.30 -4.14 -7.26
CA VAL A 4 -5.46 -3.50 -6.24
C VAL A 4 -5.45 -1.97 -6.40
N LEU A 5 -5.40 -1.48 -7.64
CA LEU A 5 -5.50 -0.05 -7.92
C LEU A 5 -6.87 0.50 -7.51
N ASN A 6 -7.95 -0.25 -7.76
CA ASN A 6 -9.28 0.14 -7.32
C ASN A 6 -9.42 0.16 -5.78
N ALA A 7 -8.80 -0.82 -5.09
CA ALA A 7 -8.75 -0.81 -3.63
C ALA A 7 -7.94 0.36 -3.05
N LEU A 8 -6.90 0.81 -3.75
CA LEU A 8 -6.15 2.02 -3.39
C LEU A 8 -6.93 3.30 -3.70
N ASP A 9 -7.64 3.36 -4.82
CA ASP A 9 -8.51 4.49 -5.18
C ASP A 9 -9.64 4.68 -4.15
N ALA A 10 -10.15 3.57 -3.62
CA ALA A 10 -11.12 3.56 -2.53
C ALA A 10 -10.51 3.83 -1.14
N LEU A 11 -9.19 3.92 -1.01
CA LEU A 11 -8.51 4.05 0.28
C LEU A 11 -8.62 5.48 0.82
N ARG A 12 -9.33 5.64 1.93
CA ARG A 12 -9.50 6.95 2.56
C ARG A 12 -8.32 7.35 3.46
N PRO A 13 -8.06 8.66 3.64
CA PRO A 13 -7.11 9.15 4.64
C PRO A 13 -7.44 8.58 6.02
N GLY A 14 -6.44 7.99 6.69
CA GLY A 14 -6.61 7.29 7.97
C GLY A 14 -6.93 5.79 7.87
N GLN A 15 -7.09 5.23 6.67
CA GLN A 15 -7.15 3.78 6.48
C GLN A 15 -5.78 3.20 6.10
N ALA A 16 -5.55 1.97 6.52
CA ALA A 16 -4.38 1.19 6.15
C ALA A 16 -4.79 -0.07 5.38
N ILE A 17 -4.02 -0.41 4.34
CA ILE A 17 -4.15 -1.69 3.65
C ILE A 17 -2.91 -2.52 3.89
N ARG A 18 -3.12 -3.79 4.24
CA ARG A 18 -2.07 -4.78 4.32
C ARG A 18 -2.20 -5.77 3.18
N PHE A 19 -1.12 -5.93 2.42
CA PHE A 19 -1.01 -6.91 1.35
C PHE A 19 -0.03 -8.00 1.76
N LEU A 20 -0.47 -9.25 1.65
CA LEU A 20 0.38 -10.44 1.74
C LEU A 20 0.53 -11.02 0.34
N ILE A 21 1.74 -10.96 -0.20
CA ILE A 21 2.00 -11.35 -1.59
C ILE A 21 3.32 -12.12 -1.67
N HIS A 22 3.36 -13.15 -2.50
CA HIS A 22 4.60 -13.88 -2.79
C HIS A 22 5.39 -13.27 -3.98
N ARG A 23 5.00 -12.08 -4.48
CA ARG A 23 5.64 -11.41 -5.63
C ARG A 23 5.55 -9.88 -5.53
N GLU A 24 6.61 -9.16 -5.87
CA GLU A 24 6.66 -7.70 -5.74
C GLU A 24 5.67 -6.96 -6.68
N PRO A 25 4.82 -6.07 -6.16
CA PRO A 25 3.89 -5.28 -6.93
C PRO A 25 4.56 -3.93 -7.24
N LEU A 26 5.61 -3.97 -8.07
CA LEU A 26 6.40 -2.80 -8.47
C LEU A 26 5.57 -1.56 -8.89
N PRO A 27 4.50 -1.67 -9.73
CA PRO A 27 3.75 -0.49 -10.14
C PRO A 27 2.94 0.17 -9.00
N LEU A 28 2.64 -0.56 -7.92
CA LEU A 28 1.86 -0.03 -6.80
C LEU A 28 2.67 0.96 -5.96
N TYR A 29 3.95 0.68 -5.72
CA TYR A 29 4.83 1.60 -4.99
C TYR A 29 4.97 2.97 -5.67
N GLY A 30 4.96 2.99 -7.01
CA GLY A 30 5.01 4.23 -7.80
C GLY A 30 3.79 5.11 -7.57
N ALA A 31 2.57 4.53 -7.64
CA ALA A 31 1.33 5.25 -7.39
C ALA A 31 1.24 5.74 -5.94
N LEU A 32 1.65 4.91 -4.98
CA LEU A 32 1.66 5.26 -3.56
C LEU A 32 2.57 6.45 -3.25
N ARG A 33 3.77 6.48 -3.84
CA ARG A 33 4.68 7.63 -3.73
C ARG A 33 4.10 8.89 -4.34
N GLN A 34 3.43 8.79 -5.49
CA GLN A 34 2.82 9.94 -6.16
C GLN A 34 1.67 10.55 -5.34
N MET A 35 0.91 9.71 -4.65
CA MET A 35 -0.21 10.15 -3.80
C MET A 35 0.21 10.47 -2.35
N GLY A 36 1.49 10.33 -1.99
CA GLY A 36 1.98 10.66 -0.65
C GLY A 36 1.68 9.63 0.44
N TYR A 37 1.36 8.38 0.07
CA TYR A 37 1.11 7.31 1.03
C TYR A 37 2.42 6.78 1.64
N ARG A 38 2.39 6.49 2.93
CA ARG A 38 3.49 5.78 3.61
C ARG A 38 3.30 4.28 3.40
N HIS A 39 4.36 3.59 2.97
CA HIS A 39 4.35 2.14 2.83
C HIS A 39 5.53 1.53 3.57
N THR A 40 5.28 0.39 4.20
CA THR A 40 6.27 -0.39 4.95
C THR A 40 6.24 -1.81 4.40
N THR A 41 7.40 -2.30 3.97
CA THR A 41 7.53 -3.65 3.43
C THR A 41 8.31 -4.50 4.42
N HIS A 42 7.76 -5.66 4.77
CA HIS A 42 8.37 -6.66 5.63
C HIS A 42 8.47 -7.98 4.88
N ARG A 43 9.64 -8.63 4.95
CA ARG A 43 9.83 -9.96 4.37
C ARG A 43 9.55 -11.00 5.45
N LEU A 44 8.61 -11.88 5.19
CA LEU A 44 8.27 -12.98 6.08
C LEU A 44 9.21 -14.18 5.86
N GLU A 45 9.33 -15.01 6.89
CA GLU A 45 10.15 -16.22 6.90
C GLU A 45 9.68 -17.26 5.86
N ASP A 46 8.39 -17.23 5.52
CA ASP A 46 7.75 -18.09 4.51
C ASP A 46 8.11 -17.71 3.06
N GLY A 47 8.98 -16.71 2.86
CA GLY A 47 9.31 -16.15 1.54
C GLY A 47 8.23 -15.22 0.97
N CYS A 48 7.23 -14.92 1.78
CA CYS A 48 6.15 -13.99 1.47
C CYS A 48 6.56 -12.55 1.83
N PHE A 49 5.95 -11.57 1.17
CA PHE A 49 6.16 -10.15 1.46
C PHE A 49 4.88 -9.55 1.99
N GLU A 50 5.01 -8.88 3.11
CA GLU A 50 3.96 -8.10 3.71
C GLU A 50 4.19 -6.62 3.42
N VAL A 51 3.23 -5.98 2.76
CA VAL A 51 3.28 -4.55 2.47
C VAL A 51 2.14 -3.90 3.21
N SER A 52 2.46 -3.07 4.19
CA SER A 52 1.50 -2.27 4.93
C SER A 52 1.55 -0.84 4.40
N ILE A 53 0.43 -0.36 3.89
CA ILE A 53 0.28 0.97 3.33
C ILE A 53 -0.66 1.75 4.23
N GLU A 54 -0.23 2.93 4.61
CA GLU A 54 -0.95 3.83 5.50
C GLU A 54 -1.24 5.12 4.73
N ALA A 55 -2.52 5.45 4.63
CA ALA A 55 -2.96 6.76 4.18
C ALA A 55 -2.55 7.79 5.22
N GLN A 56 -1.54 8.60 4.88
CA GLN A 56 -1.29 9.82 5.63
C GLN A 56 -2.57 10.63 5.55
N THR A 57 -3.26 10.71 6.67
CA THR A 57 -4.29 11.72 6.88
C THR A 57 -3.59 13.05 6.64
N GLU A 58 -3.91 13.71 5.53
CA GLU A 58 -3.66 15.14 5.42
C GLU A 58 -4.41 15.77 6.59
N SER A 59 -3.67 16.08 7.65
CA SER A 59 -4.15 16.88 8.77
C SER A 59 -4.33 18.30 8.21
N GLY A 60 -5.42 18.50 7.48
CA GLY A 60 -5.92 19.81 7.09
C GLY A 60 -6.73 20.37 8.24
N ALA A 61 -6.05 21.13 9.10
CA ALA A 61 -6.65 22.11 9.99
C ALA A 61 -5.81 23.38 9.92
#